data_AF-A0A937W456-F1
#
_entry.id   AF-A0A937W456-F1
#
_cell.length_a   1.000
_cell.length_b   1.000
_cell.length_c   1.000
_cell.angle_alpha   90.00
_cell.angle_beta   90.00
_cell.angle_gamma   90.00
#
_symmetry.space_group_name_H-M   'P 1'
#
loop_
_entity.id
_entity.type
_entity.pdbx_description
1 polymer ?
#
loop_
_entity_poly.entity_id
_entity_poly.type
_entity_poly.pdbx_seq_one_letter_code
_entity_poly.pdbx_strand_id
1 'polypeptide(L)'
;MPGEWVPTPAAHRPARFFYGWYIVAASCVMLFFNSGARYSIGVLFKPMLAEFGWSRSTLSLAVFLNMGVFALAVTVVGRLYDRYGPQWVILGATVLLSAGYILTACIQSFWQLMLCYGVLAALGLAGTSVPLVATLTSKWFHTRRGLAVSLALTGSCIGQFALVPLFTQVTLLYGWRSSYLAIGVIMLLVNVVLALRVIKGDPQQLGLQPLGQSASAHQQPSVRPAQVLPDLSLRQALRTRSYWCFLVVMAVCGSGDFFVTTHLIPWVTDQGVSRPQQAICWPGTAS
;
A
#
# COMPACT_ATOMS: atom_id res chain seq x y z
N MET A 1 -26.36 -39.72 -39.19
CA MET A 1 -25.22 -38.86 -38.80
C MET A 1 -25.04 -38.99 -37.29
N PRO A 2 -23.87 -39.42 -36.80
CA PRO A 2 -23.64 -39.66 -35.37
C PRO A 2 -23.59 -38.33 -34.60
N GLY A 3 -24.20 -38.33 -33.41
CA GLY A 3 -24.41 -37.15 -32.58
C GLY A 3 -23.11 -36.51 -32.11
N GLU A 4 -23.04 -35.19 -32.25
CA GLU A 4 -21.95 -34.36 -31.76
C GLU A 4 -21.85 -34.46 -30.24
N TRP A 5 -20.72 -34.96 -29.76
CA TRP A 5 -20.38 -35.01 -28.35
C TRP A 5 -19.99 -33.59 -27.89
N VAL A 6 -20.91 -32.88 -27.23
CA VAL A 6 -20.61 -31.60 -26.59
C VAL A 6 -19.83 -31.87 -25.29
N PRO A 7 -18.58 -31.42 -25.14
CA PRO A 7 -17.84 -31.59 -23.90
C PRO A 7 -18.56 -30.85 -22.78
N THR A 8 -19.00 -31.58 -21.74
CA THR A 8 -19.47 -30.97 -20.51
C THR A 8 -18.32 -30.18 -19.88
N PRO A 9 -18.49 -28.88 -19.55
CA PRO A 9 -17.46 -28.13 -18.86
C PRO A 9 -17.15 -28.84 -17.54
N ALA A 10 -15.86 -29.15 -17.32
CA ALA A 10 -15.39 -29.85 -16.14
C ALA A 10 -15.91 -29.15 -14.88
N ALA A 11 -16.73 -29.86 -14.10
CA ALA A 11 -17.29 -29.36 -12.85
C ALA A 11 -16.15 -28.84 -11.95
N HIS A 12 -16.10 -27.52 -11.79
CA HIS A 12 -15.15 -26.88 -10.90
C HIS A 12 -15.44 -27.37 -9.47
N ARG A 13 -14.48 -28.06 -8.88
CA ARG A 13 -14.54 -28.45 -7.46
C ARG A 13 -14.84 -27.19 -6.65
N PRO A 14 -15.89 -27.19 -5.80
CA PRO A 14 -16.21 -26.01 -5.01
C PRO A 14 -15.04 -25.76 -4.05
N ALA A 15 -14.26 -24.72 -4.31
CA ALA A 15 -13.31 -24.23 -3.32
C ALA A 15 -14.12 -23.92 -2.04
N ARG A 16 -13.73 -24.52 -0.91
CA ARG A 16 -14.43 -24.35 0.38
C ARG A 16 -14.52 -22.89 0.85
N PHE A 17 -13.74 -21.99 0.23
CA PHE A 17 -13.74 -20.54 0.46
C PHE A 17 -13.64 -19.77 -0.87
N PHE A 18 -14.42 -18.68 -0.99
CA PHE A 18 -14.36 -17.76 -2.13
C PHE A 18 -12.97 -17.14 -2.29
N TYR A 19 -12.41 -17.19 -3.49
CA TYR A 19 -11.02 -16.77 -3.77
C TYR A 19 -10.72 -15.32 -3.37
N GLY A 20 -11.69 -14.42 -3.43
CA GLY A 20 -11.52 -13.02 -3.04
C GLY A 20 -11.05 -12.83 -1.59
N TRP A 21 -11.32 -13.78 -0.68
CA TRP A 21 -10.79 -13.72 0.69
C TRP A 21 -9.28 -13.94 0.76
N TYR A 22 -8.70 -14.74 -0.14
CA TYR A 22 -7.24 -14.87 -0.25
C TYR A 22 -6.62 -13.56 -0.73
N ILE A 23 -7.29 -12.82 -1.61
CA ILE A 23 -6.84 -11.51 -2.05
C ILE A 23 -6.92 -10.49 -0.91
N VAL A 24 -7.99 -10.50 -0.11
CA VAL A 24 -8.08 -9.67 1.11
C VAL A 24 -6.91 -9.96 2.05
N ALA A 25 -6.63 -11.24 2.31
CA ALA A 25 -5.52 -11.64 3.18
C ALA A 25 -4.15 -11.23 2.61
N ALA A 26 -3.90 -11.45 1.32
CA ALA A 26 -2.67 -11.04 0.66
C ALA A 26 -2.49 -9.51 0.68
N SER A 27 -3.54 -8.77 0.34
CA SER A 27 -3.60 -7.31 0.42
C SER A 27 -3.29 -6.80 1.84
N CYS A 28 -3.85 -7.44 2.86
CA CYS A 28 -3.60 -7.13 4.27
C CYS A 28 -2.12 -7.31 4.62
N VAL A 29 -1.52 -8.45 4.26
CA VAL A 29 -0.09 -8.72 4.53
C VAL A 29 0.82 -7.75 3.76
N MET A 30 0.51 -7.46 2.50
CA MET A 30 1.28 -6.50 1.72
C MET A 30 1.22 -5.09 2.35
N LEU A 31 0.03 -4.63 2.74
CA LEU A 31 -0.14 -3.34 3.41
C LEU A 31 0.52 -3.31 4.78
N PHE A 32 0.56 -4.42 5.51
CA PHE A 32 1.28 -4.54 6.78
C PHE A 32 2.76 -4.20 6.61
N PHE A 33 3.45 -4.85 5.67
CA PHE A 33 4.87 -4.56 5.44
C PHE A 33 5.09 -3.18 4.82
N ASN A 34 4.31 -2.79 3.80
CA ASN A 34 4.48 -1.52 3.10
C ASN A 34 4.30 -0.31 4.03
N SER A 35 3.22 -0.31 4.83
CA SER A 35 2.95 0.79 5.76
C SER A 35 3.92 0.78 6.93
N GLY A 36 4.25 -0.37 7.51
CA GLY A 36 5.25 -0.42 8.58
C GLY A 36 6.62 0.10 8.13
N ALA A 37 7.09 -0.30 6.95
CA ALA A 37 8.35 0.16 6.38
C ALA A 37 8.34 1.67 6.10
N ARG A 38 7.24 2.19 5.52
CA ARG A 38 7.07 3.61 5.20
C ARG A 38 7.15 4.49 6.44
N TYR A 39 6.48 4.10 7.53
CA TYR A 39 6.39 4.89 8.75
C TYR A 39 7.64 4.75 9.64
N SER A 40 8.47 3.72 9.41
CA SER A 40 9.72 3.50 10.14
C SER A 40 10.83 4.50 9.78
N ILE A 41 10.67 5.33 8.73
CA ILE A 41 11.65 6.36 8.36
C ILE A 41 11.99 7.30 9.53
N GLY A 42 11.01 7.70 10.34
CA GLY A 42 11.22 8.63 11.46
C GLY A 42 12.14 8.07 12.55
N VAL A 43 12.17 6.75 12.72
CA VAL A 43 13.08 6.03 13.64
C VAL A 43 14.52 6.09 13.13
N LEU A 44 14.69 6.03 11.81
CA LEU A 44 15.98 5.92 11.13
C LEU A 44 16.64 7.29 10.90
N PHE A 45 15.90 8.39 11.09
CA PHE A 45 16.38 9.76 10.92
C PHE A 45 17.60 10.07 11.81
N LYS A 46 17.48 9.86 13.13
CA LYS A 46 18.57 10.18 14.07
C LYS A 46 19.88 9.42 13.78
N PRO A 47 19.87 8.08 13.57
CA PRO A 47 21.11 7.37 13.29
C PRO A 47 21.75 7.77 11.95
N MET A 48 20.97 8.10 10.92
CA MET A 48 21.55 8.62 9.65
C MET A 48 22.21 10.00 9.83
N LEU A 49 21.59 10.91 10.59
CA LEU A 49 22.18 12.22 10.90
C LEU A 49 23.50 12.07 11.66
N ALA A 50 23.53 11.16 12.64
CA ALA A 50 24.71 10.91 13.46
C ALA A 50 25.88 10.34 12.64
N GLU A 51 25.59 9.49 11.66
CA GLU A 51 26.62 8.86 10.85
C GLU A 51 27.17 9.76 9.75
N PHE A 52 26.30 10.45 9.00
CA PHE A 52 26.72 11.27 7.86
C PHE A 52 26.94 12.74 8.19
N GLY A 53 26.63 13.17 9.42
CA GLY A 53 26.70 14.57 9.84
C GLY A 53 25.73 15.49 9.08
N TRP A 54 24.71 14.92 8.43
CA TRP A 54 23.73 15.71 7.68
C TRP A 54 22.86 16.56 8.61
N SER A 55 22.29 17.63 8.05
CA SER A 55 21.30 18.43 8.74
C SER A 55 19.91 17.78 8.66
N ARG A 56 19.03 18.10 9.60
CA ARG A 56 17.63 17.63 9.57
C ARG A 56 16.90 18.07 8.30
N SER A 57 17.14 19.30 7.82
CA SER A 57 16.51 19.82 6.61
C SER A 57 16.95 19.04 5.36
N THR A 58 18.21 18.57 5.31
CA THR A 58 18.72 17.71 4.24
C THR A 58 17.93 16.39 4.16
N LEU A 59 17.71 15.69 5.28
CA LEU A 59 16.88 14.47 5.28
C LEU A 59 15.41 14.76 4.97
N SER A 60 14.85 15.85 5.49
CA SER A 60 13.49 16.28 5.17
C SER A 60 13.28 16.51 3.67
N LEU A 61 14.32 16.97 2.94
CA LEU A 61 14.26 17.12 1.49
C LEU A 61 14.11 15.77 0.78
N ALA A 62 14.75 14.70 1.26
CA ALA A 62 14.59 13.36 0.70
C ALA A 62 13.17 12.80 0.94
N VAL A 63 12.58 13.07 2.11
CA VAL A 63 11.18 12.72 2.40
C VAL A 63 10.21 13.54 1.55
N PHE A 64 10.46 14.83 1.40
CA PHE A 64 9.66 15.69 0.53
C PHE A 64 9.68 15.21 -0.92
N LEU A 65 10.86 14.86 -1.44
CA LEU A 65 11.00 14.26 -2.76
C LEU A 65 10.20 12.95 -2.86
N ASN A 66 10.31 12.06 -1.86
CA ASN A 66 9.54 10.82 -1.81
C ASN A 66 8.04 11.06 -1.94
N MET A 67 7.49 12.02 -1.19
CA MET A 67 6.08 12.37 -1.26
C MET A 67 5.68 12.96 -2.63
N GLY A 68 6.52 13.83 -3.20
CA GLY A 68 6.29 14.41 -4.52
C GLY A 68 6.27 13.35 -5.63
N VAL A 69 7.29 12.48 -5.65
CA VAL A 69 7.36 11.37 -6.62
C VAL A 69 6.21 10.41 -6.42
N PHE A 70 5.87 10.04 -5.19
CA PHE A 70 4.72 9.18 -4.88
C PHE A 70 3.42 9.76 -5.44
N ALA A 71 3.14 11.05 -5.18
CA ALA A 71 1.92 11.70 -5.64
C ALA A 71 1.78 11.69 -7.17
N LEU A 72 2.87 11.97 -7.89
CA LEU A 72 2.89 11.91 -9.36
C LEU A 72 2.74 10.46 -9.86
N ALA A 73 3.49 9.54 -9.26
CA ALA A 73 3.54 8.16 -9.66
C ALA A 73 2.18 7.45 -9.52
N VAL A 74 1.42 7.72 -8.46
CA VAL A 74 0.08 7.12 -8.26
C VAL A 74 -0.85 7.36 -9.46
N THR A 75 -0.78 8.54 -10.09
CA THR A 75 -1.61 8.84 -11.27
C THR A 75 -1.24 8.01 -12.50
N VAL A 76 0.06 7.78 -12.72
CA VAL A 76 0.58 6.98 -13.83
C VAL A 76 0.32 5.50 -13.59
N VAL A 77 0.59 5.05 -12.37
CA VAL A 77 0.40 3.67 -11.93
C VAL A 77 -1.07 3.26 -12.03
N GLY A 78 -2.02 4.14 -11.72
CA GLY A 78 -3.45 3.85 -11.92
C GLY A 78 -3.77 3.44 -13.36
N ARG A 79 -3.23 4.17 -14.35
CA ARG A 79 -3.39 3.82 -15.78
C ARG A 79 -2.69 2.51 -16.15
N LEU A 80 -1.53 2.25 -15.55
CA LEU A 80 -0.83 0.97 -15.74
C LEU A 80 -1.65 -0.19 -15.17
N TYR A 81 -2.34 0.03 -14.05
CA TYR A 81 -3.21 -0.93 -13.39
C TYR A 81 -4.36 -1.36 -14.30
N ASP A 82 -4.98 -0.39 -14.97
CA ASP A 82 -6.07 -0.63 -15.91
C ASP A 82 -5.58 -1.30 -17.20
N ARG A 83 -4.38 -0.96 -17.67
CA ARG A 83 -3.82 -1.47 -18.95
C ARG A 83 -3.18 -2.85 -18.85
N TYR A 84 -2.36 -3.08 -17.83
CA TYR A 84 -1.56 -4.30 -17.66
C TYR A 84 -2.13 -5.25 -16.60
N GLY A 85 -3.15 -4.81 -15.87
CA GLY A 85 -3.73 -5.54 -14.76
C GLY A 85 -2.93 -5.38 -13.45
N PRO A 86 -3.59 -5.60 -12.31
CA PRO A 86 -3.03 -5.37 -10.99
C PRO A 86 -1.84 -6.26 -10.67
N GLN A 87 -1.85 -7.51 -11.13
CA GLN A 87 -0.83 -8.51 -10.79
C GLN A 87 0.57 -8.02 -11.20
N TRP A 88 0.74 -7.63 -12.46
CA TRP A 88 2.04 -7.24 -13.01
C TRP A 88 2.51 -5.87 -12.49
N VAL A 89 1.57 -4.95 -12.27
CA VAL A 89 1.89 -3.63 -11.70
C VAL A 89 2.33 -3.77 -10.25
N ILE A 90 1.62 -4.54 -9.43
CA ILE A 90 1.99 -4.80 -8.03
C ILE A 90 3.33 -5.53 -7.95
N LEU A 91 3.59 -6.48 -8.85
CA LEU A 91 4.86 -7.19 -8.91
C LEU A 91 6.03 -6.23 -9.17
N GLY A 92 5.95 -5.43 -10.25
CA GLY A 92 6.99 -4.46 -10.59
C GLY A 92 7.17 -3.42 -9.49
N ALA A 93 6.08 -2.92 -8.93
CA ALA A 93 6.09 -1.96 -7.84
C ALA A 93 6.73 -2.51 -6.56
N THR A 94 6.43 -3.75 -6.21
CA THR A 94 7.04 -4.45 -5.07
C THR A 94 8.55 -4.61 -5.25
N VAL A 95 9.00 -4.98 -6.45
CA VAL A 95 10.43 -5.11 -6.76
C VAL A 95 11.12 -3.75 -6.63
N LEU A 96 10.55 -2.69 -7.18
CA LEU A 96 11.09 -1.33 -7.07
C LEU A 96 11.13 -0.85 -5.61
N LEU A 97 10.07 -1.09 -4.84
CA LEU A 97 9.99 -0.70 -3.43
C LEU A 97 11.06 -1.41 -2.59
N SER A 98 11.18 -2.72 -2.79
CA SER A 98 12.15 -3.57 -2.09
C SER A 98 13.58 -3.21 -2.47
N ALA A 99 13.84 -3.00 -3.77
CA ALA A 99 15.14 -2.53 -4.25
C ALA A 99 15.47 -1.15 -3.68
N GLY A 100 14.49 -0.24 -3.61
CA GLY A 100 14.64 1.07 -2.98
C GLY A 100 15.13 0.97 -1.53
N TYR A 101 14.52 0.10 -0.72
CA TYR A 101 14.95 -0.11 0.66
C TYR A 101 16.31 -0.84 0.77
N ILE A 102 16.53 -1.89 -0.01
CA ILE A 102 17.82 -2.62 -0.01
C ILE A 102 18.97 -1.69 -0.42
N LEU A 103 18.80 -0.90 -1.49
CA LEU A 103 19.80 0.06 -1.93
C LEU A 103 19.97 1.22 -0.93
N THR A 104 18.89 1.62 -0.24
CA THR A 104 18.99 2.60 0.85
C THR A 104 19.88 2.09 1.99
N ALA A 105 19.92 0.78 2.26
CA ALA A 105 20.84 0.22 3.25
C ALA A 105 22.33 0.36 2.86
N CYS A 106 22.64 0.55 1.58
CA CYS A 106 24.01 0.62 1.07
C CYS A 106 24.50 2.05 0.80
N ILE A 107 23.71 3.07 1.13
CA ILE A 107 24.07 4.46 0.80
C ILE A 107 25.30 4.95 1.57
N GLN A 108 26.04 5.82 0.90
CA GLN A 108 27.22 6.53 1.41
C GLN A 108 27.12 8.04 1.17
N SER A 109 26.15 8.50 0.35
CA SER A 109 26.00 9.90 -0.02
C SER A 109 24.54 10.33 -0.06
N PHE A 110 24.31 11.64 0.07
CA PHE A 110 22.96 12.19 0.10
C PHE A 110 22.21 12.00 -1.22
N TRP A 111 22.89 12.12 -2.37
CA TRP A 111 22.25 11.90 -3.67
C TRP A 111 21.74 10.46 -3.82
N GLN A 112 22.44 9.47 -3.24
CA GLN A 112 21.98 8.08 -3.26
C GLN A 112 20.71 7.91 -2.43
N LEU A 113 20.58 8.62 -1.30
CA LEU A 113 19.33 8.64 -0.55
C LEU A 113 18.19 9.25 -1.38
N MET A 114 18.42 10.37 -2.06
CA MET A 114 17.41 10.98 -2.94
C MET A 114 16.95 10.03 -4.04
N LEU A 115 17.88 9.27 -4.65
CA LEU A 115 17.54 8.33 -5.70
C LEU A 115 16.87 7.06 -5.16
N CYS A 116 17.45 6.39 -4.16
CA CYS A 116 16.99 5.09 -3.68
C CYS A 116 15.72 5.21 -2.85
N TYR A 117 15.69 6.13 -1.89
CA TYR A 117 14.52 6.37 -1.05
C TYR A 117 13.56 7.37 -1.70
N GLY A 118 14.07 8.51 -2.16
CA GLY A 118 13.23 9.60 -2.70
C GLY A 118 12.53 9.26 -4.01
N VAL A 119 13.18 8.50 -4.91
CA VAL A 119 12.59 8.15 -6.21
C VAL A 119 12.18 6.68 -6.26
N LEU A 120 13.11 5.76 -6.10
CA LEU A 120 12.88 4.34 -6.37
C LEU A 120 11.85 3.72 -5.42
N ALA A 121 12.01 3.93 -4.11
CA ALA A 121 11.03 3.48 -3.12
C ALA A 121 9.67 4.18 -3.30
N ALA A 122 9.66 5.47 -3.67
CA ALA A 122 8.40 6.21 -3.92
C ALA A 122 7.61 5.65 -5.11
N LEU A 123 8.30 5.32 -6.22
CA LEU A 123 7.70 4.70 -7.40
C LEU A 123 7.09 3.33 -7.06
N GLY A 124 7.82 2.51 -6.28
CA GLY A 124 7.31 1.22 -5.83
C GLY A 124 6.11 1.35 -4.89
N LEU A 125 6.18 2.29 -3.94
CA LEU A 125 5.10 2.55 -3.00
C LEU A 125 3.80 3.00 -3.69
N ALA A 126 3.92 3.74 -4.81
CA ALA A 126 2.76 4.18 -5.59
C ALA A 126 1.95 2.98 -6.13
N GLY A 127 2.63 1.92 -6.60
CA GLY A 127 2.00 0.69 -7.12
C GLY A 127 1.41 -0.25 -6.10
N THR A 128 1.81 -0.13 -4.84
CA THR A 128 1.25 -0.89 -3.73
C THR A 128 0.45 -0.01 -2.77
N SER A 129 -0.03 1.13 -3.26
CA SER A 129 -0.70 2.13 -2.44
C SER A 129 -2.09 1.66 -1.99
N VAL A 130 -2.50 2.14 -0.81
CA VAL A 130 -3.80 1.85 -0.20
C VAL A 130 -4.98 1.98 -1.19
N PRO A 131 -5.09 3.06 -2.00
CA PRO A 131 -6.19 3.18 -2.96
C PRO A 131 -6.21 2.06 -4.01
N LEU A 132 -5.06 1.63 -4.53
CA LEU A 132 -4.99 0.57 -5.55
C LEU A 132 -5.30 -0.81 -4.98
N VAL A 133 -4.89 -1.06 -3.74
CA VAL A 133 -5.22 -2.28 -3.02
C VAL A 133 -6.72 -2.31 -2.68
N ALA A 134 -7.32 -1.16 -2.34
CA ALA A 134 -8.75 -1.04 -2.11
C ALA A 134 -9.56 -1.25 -3.40
N THR A 135 -9.15 -0.68 -4.53
CA THR A 135 -9.81 -0.90 -5.83
C THR A 135 -9.67 -2.34 -6.30
N LEU A 136 -8.52 -2.98 -6.10
CA LEU A 136 -8.36 -4.40 -6.34
C LEU A 136 -9.37 -5.20 -5.53
N THR A 137 -9.38 -4.99 -4.21
CA THR A 137 -10.19 -5.77 -3.29
C THR A 137 -11.68 -5.57 -3.59
N SER A 138 -12.12 -4.35 -3.91
CA SER A 138 -13.52 -4.06 -4.21
C SER A 138 -14.04 -4.76 -5.48
N LYS A 139 -13.19 -5.02 -6.48
CA LYS A 139 -13.57 -5.76 -7.69
C LYS A 139 -14.01 -7.20 -7.42
N TRP A 140 -13.51 -7.83 -6.35
CA TRP A 140 -13.82 -9.23 -6.03
C TRP A 140 -15.13 -9.41 -5.25
N PHE A 141 -15.72 -8.33 -4.74
CA PHE A 141 -16.89 -8.37 -3.89
C PHE A 141 -17.98 -7.48 -4.49
N HIS A 142 -19.16 -8.03 -4.78
CA HIS A 142 -20.33 -7.21 -5.08
C HIS A 142 -21.04 -6.84 -3.77
N THR A 143 -21.26 -7.85 -2.93
CA THR A 143 -21.77 -7.71 -1.56
C THR A 143 -20.61 -7.71 -0.58
N ARG A 144 -20.70 -6.96 0.54
CA ARG A 144 -19.66 -6.84 1.58
C ARG A 144 -18.35 -6.13 1.14
N ARG A 145 -18.41 -5.28 0.10
CA ARG A 145 -17.26 -4.45 -0.35
C ARG A 145 -16.58 -3.70 0.78
N GLY A 146 -17.37 -3.03 1.62
CA GLY A 146 -16.86 -2.25 2.76
C GLY A 146 -16.06 -3.11 3.74
N LEU A 147 -16.56 -4.31 4.06
CA LEU A 147 -15.88 -5.26 4.95
C LEU A 147 -14.58 -5.79 4.34
N ALA A 148 -14.59 -6.14 3.06
CA ALA A 148 -13.40 -6.65 2.37
C ALA A 148 -12.29 -5.58 2.30
N VAL A 149 -12.67 -4.34 1.96
CA VAL A 149 -11.74 -3.21 1.94
C VAL A 149 -11.23 -2.90 3.34
N SER A 150 -12.10 -2.81 4.36
CA SER A 150 -11.66 -2.50 5.73
C SER A 150 -10.70 -3.55 6.29
N LEU A 151 -10.96 -4.84 6.05
CA LEU A 151 -10.08 -5.94 6.46
C LEU A 151 -8.72 -5.88 5.76
N ALA A 152 -8.67 -5.52 4.47
CA ALA A 152 -7.41 -5.30 3.79
C ALA A 152 -6.65 -4.12 4.42
N LEU A 153 -7.34 -3.02 4.71
CA LEU A 153 -6.74 -1.82 5.31
C LEU A 153 -6.24 -2.03 6.73
N THR A 154 -6.85 -2.93 7.51
CA THR A 154 -6.40 -3.27 8.86
C THR A 154 -4.92 -3.66 8.88
N GLY A 155 -4.43 -4.32 7.83
CA GLY A 155 -3.02 -4.65 7.68
C GLY A 155 -2.11 -3.43 7.79
N SER A 156 -2.48 -2.30 7.17
CA SER A 156 -1.73 -1.05 7.26
C SER A 156 -1.61 -0.53 8.70
N CYS A 157 -2.70 -0.56 9.46
CA CYS A 157 -2.73 -0.09 10.85
C CYS A 157 -1.92 -1.01 11.77
N ILE A 158 -2.09 -2.32 11.66
CA ILE A 158 -1.32 -3.31 12.43
C ILE A 158 0.17 -3.18 12.07
N GLY A 159 0.50 -2.99 10.79
CA GLY A 159 1.86 -2.81 10.32
C GLY A 159 2.54 -1.60 10.95
N GLN A 160 1.86 -0.45 10.98
CA GLN A 160 2.37 0.74 11.66
C GLN A 160 2.56 0.51 13.15
N PHE A 161 1.59 -0.10 13.82
CA PHE A 161 1.65 -0.33 15.26
C PHE A 161 2.72 -1.35 15.66
N ALA A 162 2.86 -2.46 14.93
CA ALA A 162 3.74 -3.55 15.28
C ALA A 162 5.16 -3.40 14.72
N LEU A 163 5.31 -2.95 13.47
CA LEU A 163 6.63 -2.87 12.83
C LEU A 163 7.42 -1.66 13.30
N VAL A 164 6.82 -0.49 13.55
CA VAL A 164 7.58 0.69 14.01
C VAL A 164 8.39 0.44 15.30
N PRO A 165 7.83 -0.14 16.39
CA PRO A 165 8.62 -0.47 17.58
C PRO A 165 9.63 -1.59 17.32
N LEU A 166 9.28 -2.59 16.50
CA LEU A 166 10.22 -3.65 16.10
C LEU A 166 11.43 -3.07 15.36
N PHE A 167 11.20 -2.16 14.42
CA PHE A 167 12.24 -1.44 13.69
C PHE A 167 13.09 -0.59 14.63
N THR A 168 12.49 0.02 15.64
CA THR A 168 13.22 0.75 16.67
C THR A 168 14.19 -0.16 17.39
N GLN A 169 13.75 -1.33 17.84
CA GLN A 169 14.63 -2.29 18.51
C GLN A 169 15.72 -2.84 17.59
N VAL A 170 15.37 -3.24 16.36
CA VAL A 170 16.35 -3.75 15.38
C VAL A 170 17.38 -2.68 15.04
N THR A 171 16.96 -1.42 14.87
CA THR A 171 17.85 -0.30 14.58
C THR A 171 18.80 -0.01 15.73
N LEU A 172 18.35 -0.14 16.98
CA LEU A 172 19.20 0.04 18.15
C LEU A 172 20.25 -1.07 18.31
N LEU A 173 19.88 -2.32 17.99
CA LEU A 173 20.75 -3.48 18.18
C LEU A 173 21.71 -3.72 16.99
N TYR A 174 21.22 -3.55 15.76
CA TYR A 174 21.92 -3.95 14.53
C TYR A 174 22.16 -2.78 13.56
N GLY A 175 21.73 -1.57 13.91
CA GLY A 175 21.87 -0.38 13.07
C GLY A 175 20.80 -0.25 11.99
N TRP A 176 20.68 0.97 11.44
CA TRP A 176 19.65 1.34 10.48
C TRP A 176 19.81 0.65 9.11
N ARG A 177 21.05 0.31 8.71
CA ARG A 177 21.33 -0.43 7.47
C ARG A 177 20.73 -1.82 7.51
N SER A 178 20.96 -2.55 8.59
CA SER A 178 20.41 -3.89 8.80
C SER A 178 18.88 -3.86 8.81
N SER A 179 18.26 -2.85 9.43
CA SER A 179 16.81 -2.65 9.40
C SER A 179 16.26 -2.51 7.98
N TYR A 180 16.87 -1.65 7.15
CA TYR A 180 16.43 -1.46 5.76
C TYR A 180 16.68 -2.66 4.87
N LEU A 181 17.81 -3.34 5.06
CA LEU A 181 18.12 -4.56 4.32
C LEU A 181 17.12 -5.67 4.67
N ALA A 182 16.86 -5.89 5.96
CA ALA A 182 15.95 -6.91 6.43
C ALA A 182 14.52 -6.69 5.91
N ILE A 183 13.98 -5.48 6.03
CA ILE A 183 12.63 -5.21 5.53
C ILE A 183 12.57 -5.29 4.01
N GLY A 184 13.58 -4.76 3.31
CA GLY A 184 13.62 -4.81 1.85
C GLY A 184 13.62 -6.26 1.34
N VAL A 185 14.38 -7.15 1.97
CA VAL A 185 14.40 -8.59 1.63
C VAL A 185 13.08 -9.26 2.00
N ILE A 186 12.52 -9.00 3.18
CA ILE A 186 11.23 -9.56 3.60
C ILE A 186 10.12 -9.14 2.63
N MET A 187 10.05 -7.86 2.28
CA MET A 187 9.11 -7.34 1.30
C MET A 187 9.33 -7.98 -0.06
N LEU A 188 10.58 -8.10 -0.51
CA LEU A 188 10.88 -8.73 -1.80
C LEU A 188 10.36 -10.16 -1.83
N LEU A 189 10.64 -10.97 -0.81
CA LEU A 189 10.22 -12.37 -0.79
C LEU A 189 8.71 -12.51 -0.61
N VAL A 190 8.14 -11.87 0.42
CA VAL A 190 6.74 -12.06 0.78
C VAL A 190 5.82 -11.42 -0.26
N ASN A 191 6.04 -10.15 -0.61
CA ASN A 191 5.13 -9.45 -1.52
C ASN A 191 5.24 -9.98 -2.95
N VAL A 192 6.43 -10.40 -3.43
CA VAL A 192 6.55 -11.04 -4.76
C VAL A 192 5.82 -12.38 -4.79
N VAL A 193 5.97 -13.20 -3.76
CA VAL A 193 5.27 -14.49 -3.69
C VAL A 193 3.76 -14.25 -3.67
N LEU A 194 3.27 -13.30 -2.86
CA LEU A 194 1.84 -12.95 -2.83
C LEU A 194 1.36 -12.38 -4.17
N ALA A 195 2.14 -11.51 -4.81
CA ALA A 195 1.82 -10.92 -6.11
C ALA A 195 1.72 -11.99 -7.21
N LEU A 196 2.62 -12.97 -7.25
CA LEU A 196 2.62 -14.03 -8.26
C LEU A 196 1.56 -15.11 -8.00
N ARG A 197 1.40 -15.52 -6.74
CA ARG A 197 0.57 -16.68 -6.36
C ARG A 197 -0.87 -16.32 -6.07
N VAL A 198 -1.14 -15.14 -5.49
CA VAL A 198 -2.46 -14.81 -4.94
C VAL A 198 -3.13 -13.68 -5.68
N ILE A 199 -2.41 -12.58 -5.95
CA ILE A 199 -2.98 -11.41 -6.61
C ILE A 199 -3.39 -11.76 -8.05
N LYS A 200 -4.66 -11.50 -8.37
CA LYS A 200 -5.23 -11.71 -9.70
C LYS A 200 -6.09 -10.52 -10.11
N GLY A 201 -6.14 -10.30 -11.42
CA GLY A 201 -6.78 -9.18 -12.11
C GLY A 201 -8.24 -9.02 -11.82
N ASP A 202 -9.01 -9.72 -12.64
CA ASP A 202 -10.46 -9.77 -12.51
C ASP A 202 -10.87 -11.18 -12.11
N PRO A 203 -11.91 -11.33 -11.29
CA PRO A 203 -12.49 -12.63 -10.99
C PRO A 203 -12.93 -13.36 -12.27
N GLN A 204 -13.34 -12.61 -13.29
CA GLN A 204 -13.69 -13.14 -14.63
C GLN A 204 -12.53 -13.86 -15.31
N GLN A 205 -11.27 -13.45 -15.07
CA GLN A 205 -10.08 -14.15 -15.61
C GLN A 205 -9.89 -15.54 -15.00
N LEU A 206 -10.50 -15.81 -13.83
CA LEU A 206 -10.54 -17.12 -13.21
C LEU A 206 -11.88 -17.85 -13.44
N GLY A 207 -12.75 -17.32 -14.31
CA GLY A 207 -14.12 -17.84 -14.47
C GLY A 207 -15.00 -17.67 -13.23
N LEU A 208 -14.59 -16.83 -12.28
CA LEU A 208 -15.33 -16.56 -11.04
C LEU A 208 -16.19 -15.31 -11.21
N GLN A 209 -17.34 -15.29 -10.54
CA GLN A 209 -18.11 -14.06 -10.38
C GLN A 209 -17.78 -13.40 -9.03
N PRO A 210 -17.76 -12.05 -8.97
CA PRO A 210 -17.70 -11.31 -7.71
C PRO A 210 -18.69 -11.86 -6.68
N LEU A 211 -18.26 -11.92 -5.41
CA LEU A 211 -19.10 -12.48 -4.34
C LEU A 211 -20.42 -11.70 -4.24
N GLY A 212 -21.54 -12.41 -4.39
CA GLY A 212 -22.88 -11.82 -4.33
C GLY A 212 -23.48 -11.42 -5.69
N GLN A 213 -22.79 -11.66 -6.81
CA GLN A 213 -23.44 -11.74 -8.11
C GLN A 213 -24.00 -13.15 -8.31
N SER A 214 -25.33 -13.29 -8.25
CA SER A 214 -26.00 -14.53 -8.66
C SER A 214 -25.95 -14.64 -10.18
N ALA A 215 -25.62 -15.84 -10.71
CA ALA A 215 -25.72 -16.17 -12.13
C ALA A 215 -27.15 -15.94 -12.69
N SER A 216 -28.16 -15.87 -11.82
CA SER A 216 -29.57 -15.60 -12.15
C SER A 216 -29.97 -14.11 -12.08
N ALA A 217 -29.04 -13.17 -11.87
CA ALA A 217 -29.37 -11.74 -11.78
C ALA A 217 -29.81 -11.08 -13.11
N HIS A 218 -29.91 -11.84 -14.20
CA HIS A 218 -30.54 -11.39 -15.44
C HIS A 218 -32.09 -11.43 -15.43
N GLN A 219 -32.74 -11.81 -14.32
CA GLN A 219 -34.21 -11.99 -14.29
C GLN A 219 -34.97 -11.34 -13.11
N GLN A 220 -34.39 -10.40 -12.36
CA GLN A 220 -35.19 -9.63 -11.39
C GLN A 220 -35.65 -8.28 -11.97
N PRO A 221 -36.96 -7.94 -11.93
CA PRO A 221 -37.44 -6.65 -12.40
C PRO A 221 -36.85 -5.55 -11.53
N SER A 222 -36.28 -4.56 -12.22
CA SER A 222 -35.62 -3.38 -11.69
C SER A 222 -36.38 -2.74 -10.51
N VAL A 223 -35.81 -2.84 -9.31
CA VAL A 223 -35.93 -1.77 -8.33
C VAL A 223 -35.40 -0.52 -9.03
N ARG A 224 -36.19 0.57 -9.06
CA ARG A 224 -35.88 1.84 -9.74
C ARG A 224 -34.37 2.09 -9.71
N PRO A 225 -33.70 2.28 -10.86
CA PRO A 225 -32.29 2.62 -10.84
C PRO A 225 -32.17 3.91 -10.05
N ALA A 226 -31.54 3.85 -8.88
CA ALA A 226 -30.93 5.04 -8.30
C ALA A 226 -30.15 5.65 -9.46
N GLN A 227 -30.42 6.93 -9.80
CA GLN A 227 -29.78 7.59 -10.92
C GLN A 227 -28.27 7.37 -10.79
N VAL A 228 -27.74 6.38 -11.52
CA VAL A 228 -26.32 6.11 -11.57
C VAL A 228 -25.81 7.27 -12.39
N LEU A 229 -25.37 8.32 -11.70
CA LEU A 229 -24.67 9.42 -12.34
C LEU A 229 -23.60 8.78 -13.22
N PRO A 230 -23.56 9.10 -14.52
CA PRO A 230 -22.61 8.47 -15.42
C PRO A 230 -21.20 8.68 -14.88
N ASP A 231 -20.44 7.59 -14.81
CA ASP A 231 -19.05 7.63 -14.35
C ASP A 231 -18.29 8.69 -15.15
N LEU A 232 -17.83 9.73 -14.45
CA LEU A 232 -17.10 10.82 -15.09
C LEU A 232 -15.76 10.28 -15.59
N SER A 233 -15.46 10.54 -16.86
CA SER A 233 -14.09 10.32 -17.35
C SER A 233 -13.11 11.22 -16.60
N LEU A 234 -11.84 10.79 -16.47
CA LEU A 234 -10.79 11.58 -15.81
C LEU A 234 -10.73 13.03 -16.33
N ARG A 235 -10.93 13.22 -17.65
CA ARG A 235 -10.92 14.54 -18.29
C ARG A 235 -12.09 15.42 -17.85
N GLN A 236 -13.26 14.82 -17.62
CA GLN A 236 -14.43 15.54 -17.11
C GLN A 236 -14.28 15.82 -15.61
N ALA A 237 -13.76 14.87 -14.83
CA ALA A 237 -13.48 15.05 -13.40
C ALA A 237 -12.53 16.22 -13.13
N LEU A 238 -11.44 16.35 -13.91
CA LEU A 238 -10.47 17.45 -13.82
C LEU A 238 -11.08 18.85 -14.04
N ARG A 239 -12.24 18.93 -14.69
CA ARG A 239 -12.96 20.20 -14.94
C ARG A 239 -13.93 20.57 -13.82
N THR A 240 -14.16 19.71 -12.83
CA THR A 240 -15.11 19.96 -11.74
C THR A 240 -14.44 20.66 -10.56
N ARG A 241 -15.13 21.61 -9.92
CA ARG A 241 -14.65 22.26 -8.69
C ARG A 241 -14.52 21.26 -7.54
N SER A 242 -15.45 20.30 -7.45
CA SER A 242 -15.45 19.27 -6.42
C SER A 242 -14.16 18.44 -6.42
N TYR A 243 -13.62 18.11 -7.60
CA TYR A 243 -12.33 17.43 -7.72
C TYR A 243 -11.17 18.25 -7.12
N TRP A 244 -11.10 19.55 -7.43
CA TRP A 244 -10.04 20.42 -6.92
C TRP A 244 -10.16 20.68 -5.42
N CYS A 245 -11.38 20.91 -4.91
CA CYS A 245 -11.59 21.03 -3.47
C CYS A 245 -11.18 19.76 -2.73
N PHE A 246 -11.56 18.58 -3.27
CA PHE A 246 -11.15 17.30 -2.70
C PHE A 246 -9.63 17.11 -2.73
N LEU A 247 -8.97 17.48 -3.82
CA LEU A 247 -7.52 17.39 -3.97
C LEU A 247 -6.80 18.29 -2.96
N VAL A 248 -7.27 19.52 -2.73
CA VAL A 248 -6.72 20.44 -1.72
C VAL A 248 -6.90 19.87 -0.31
N VAL A 249 -8.11 19.39 0.04
CA VAL A 249 -8.38 18.80 1.35
C VAL A 249 -7.48 17.59 1.60
N MET A 250 -7.35 16.70 0.62
CA MET A 250 -6.48 15.52 0.73
C MET A 250 -5.00 15.89 0.80
N ALA A 251 -4.56 16.94 0.08
CA ALA A 251 -3.20 17.44 0.16
C ALA A 251 -2.88 18.00 1.56
N VAL A 252 -3.79 18.79 2.14
CA VAL A 252 -3.63 19.35 3.49
C VAL A 252 -3.62 18.23 4.55
N CYS A 253 -4.58 17.32 4.50
CA CYS A 253 -4.69 16.21 5.44
C CYS A 253 -3.47 15.27 5.36
N GLY A 254 -3.10 14.85 4.14
CA GLY A 254 -1.95 13.96 3.94
C GLY A 254 -0.61 14.59 4.31
N SER A 255 -0.44 15.90 4.10
CA SER A 255 0.79 16.60 4.50
C SER A 255 0.90 16.70 6.02
N GLY A 256 -0.21 16.96 6.73
CA GLY A 256 -0.26 17.00 8.19
C GLY A 256 0.14 15.66 8.81
N ASP A 257 -0.44 14.56 8.33
CA ASP A 257 -0.14 13.22 8.82
C ASP A 257 1.34 12.86 8.65
N PHE A 258 1.92 13.18 7.48
CA PHE A 258 3.33 12.89 7.20
C PHE A 258 4.29 13.75 8.01
N PHE A 259 3.97 15.03 8.18
CA PHE A 259 4.77 15.95 8.98
C PHE A 259 4.84 15.48 10.43
N VAL A 260 3.70 15.19 11.04
CA VAL A 260 3.62 14.67 12.41
C VAL A 260 4.39 13.35 12.50
N THR A 261 4.10 12.38 11.63
CA THR A 261 4.77 11.07 11.69
C THR A 261 6.30 11.16 11.60
N THR A 262 6.81 11.99 10.69
CA THR A 262 8.26 12.06 10.41
C THR A 262 9.01 12.81 11.51
N HIS A 263 8.39 13.84 12.11
CA HIS A 263 9.06 14.75 13.04
C HIS A 263 8.71 14.52 14.52
N LEU A 264 7.62 13.81 14.82
CA LEU A 264 7.18 13.54 16.20
C LEU A 264 8.20 12.70 16.97
N ILE A 265 8.67 11.58 16.40
CA ILE A 265 9.65 10.70 17.06
C ILE A 265 10.96 11.46 17.37
N PRO A 266 11.57 12.20 16.41
CA PRO A 266 12.70 13.06 16.70
C PRO A 266 12.44 14.08 17.82
N TRP A 267 11.29 14.76 17.78
CA TRP A 267 10.91 15.81 18.73
C TRP A 267 10.72 15.29 20.15
N VAL A 268 9.98 14.19 20.33
CA VAL A 268 9.78 13.54 21.65
C VAL A 268 11.13 13.12 22.24
N THR A 269 12.02 12.60 21.40
CA THR A 269 13.35 12.19 21.86
C THR A 269 14.24 13.38 22.22
N ASP A 270 14.05 14.55 21.61
CA ASP A 270 14.80 15.77 21.95
C ASP A 270 14.37 16.38 23.29
N GLN A 271 13.14 16.13 23.74
CA GLN A 271 12.63 16.59 25.03
C GLN A 271 13.06 15.75 26.24
N GLY A 272 13.93 14.76 26.03
CA GLY A 272 14.49 13.97 27.14
C GLY A 272 13.55 12.93 27.73
N VAL A 273 12.42 12.62 27.09
CA VAL A 273 11.54 11.51 27.50
C VAL A 273 12.31 10.19 27.36
N SER A 274 12.57 9.55 28.49
CA SER A 274 13.40 8.34 28.56
C SER A 274 12.83 7.18 27.73
N ARG A 275 13.73 6.45 27.06
CA ARG A 275 13.46 5.46 26.01
C ARG A 275 12.50 4.30 26.36
N PRO A 276 12.31 3.86 27.62
CA PRO A 276 11.34 2.81 27.95
C PRO A 276 9.87 3.27 27.89
N GLN A 277 9.59 4.56 28.06
CA GLN A 277 8.21 5.10 28.01
C GLN A 277 7.72 5.38 26.58
N GLN A 278 8.64 5.41 25.60
CA GLN A 278 8.33 5.70 24.19
C GLN A 278 7.51 4.59 23.51
N ALA A 279 7.66 3.34 23.96
CA ALA A 279 6.87 2.20 23.47
C ALA A 279 5.50 2.08 24.18
N ILE A 280 5.30 2.78 25.30
CA ILE A 280 4.11 2.68 26.15
C ILE A 280 3.16 3.87 25.94
N CYS A 281 3.66 5.05 25.54
CA CYS A 281 2.82 6.23 25.27
C CYS A 281 1.90 6.12 24.03
N TRP A 282 1.91 4.99 23.32
CA TRP A 282 0.92 4.67 22.30
C TRP A 282 0.42 3.23 22.52
N PRO A 283 -0.81 2.95 23.04
CA PRO A 283 -1.98 3.82 23.23
C PRO A 283 -2.53 3.87 24.68
N GLY A 284 -2.96 5.06 25.12
CA GLY A 284 -3.96 5.22 26.18
C GLY A 284 -3.42 5.39 27.61
N THR A 285 -3.50 6.63 28.11
CA THR A 285 -4.12 7.03 29.39
C THR A 285 -4.11 8.55 29.42
N ALA A 286 -5.18 9.16 28.91
CA ALA A 286 -5.61 10.47 29.35
C ALA A 286 -6.74 10.25 30.36
N SER A 287 -6.38 10.29 31.63
CA SER A 287 -7.25 10.60 32.76
C SER A 287 -6.46 11.49 33.69
#